data_AF-A0A5S9M2X1-F1
#
_entry.id   AF-A0A5S9M2X1-F1
#
_cell.length_a   1.000
_cell.length_b   1.000
_cell.length_c   1.000
_cell.angle_alpha   90.00
_cell.angle_beta   90.00
_cell.angle_gamma   90.00
#
_symmetry.space_group_name_H-M   'P 1'
#
loop_
_entity.id
_entity.type
_entity.pdbx_description
1 polymer ?
#
loop_
_entity_poly.entity_id
_entity_poly.type
_entity_poly.pdbx_seq_one_letter_code
_entity_poly.pdbx_strand_id
1 'polypeptide(L)' 'MDKRFAVILAAGKGTRMKSKLYKVLHPVCGKPMVEHVADEALKLSFSQASDDCRSWCRGRERAAWRQK' A
#
# COMPACT_ATOMS: atom_id res chain seq x y z
N MET A 1 10.59 -18.68 18.99
CA MET A 1 9.98 -18.46 17.67
C MET A 1 9.95 -16.96 17.45
N ASP A 2 10.77 -16.46 16.53
CA ASP A 2 10.98 -15.02 16.37
C ASP A 2 9.89 -14.41 15.50
N LYS A 3 9.16 -13.45 16.06
CA LYS A 3 8.11 -12.73 15.35
C LYS A 3 8.75 -11.76 14.37
N ARG A 4 8.55 -11.99 13.07
CA ARG A 4 9.06 -11.13 12.00
C ARG A 4 7.97 -10.18 11.53
N PHE A 5 8.33 -8.91 11.38
CA PHE A 5 7.45 -7.86 10.90
C PHE A 5 7.97 -7.30 9.58
N ALA A 6 7.06 -7.07 8.63
CA ALA A 6 7.34 -6.36 7.38
C ALA A 6 6.77 -4.95 7.47
N VAL A 7 7.60 -3.94 7.23
CA VAL A 7 7.19 -2.52 7.23
C VAL A 7 7.28 -1.96 5.82
N ILE A 8 6.15 -1.53 5.26
CA ILE A 8 6.06 -0.97 3.90
C ILE A 8 5.98 0.56 4.00
N LEU A 9 7.05 1.26 3.62
CA LEU A 9 7.11 2.71 3.65
C LEU A 9 6.42 3.31 2.41
N ALA A 10 5.14 3.68 2.54
CA ALA A 10 4.28 4.13 1.44
C ALA A 10 3.76 5.58 1.58
N ALA A 11 4.35 6.40 2.45
CA ALA A 11 3.89 7.76 2.74
C ALA A 11 4.32 8.83 1.71
N GLY A 12 5.26 8.50 0.81
CA GLY A 12 5.81 9.45 -0.16
C GLY A 12 4.85 9.81 -1.30
N LYS A 13 4.75 11.11 -1.61
CA LYS A 13 3.89 11.62 -2.70
C LYS A 13 4.33 11.16 -4.10
N GLY A 14 5.63 11.02 -4.35
CA GLY A 14 6.18 10.65 -5.66
C GLY A 14 6.15 11.79 -6.68
N THR A 15 6.81 12.91 -6.35
CA THR A 15 6.76 14.17 -7.12
C THR A 15 7.27 14.07 -8.56
N ARG A 16 8.14 13.10 -8.87
CA ARG A 16 8.64 12.87 -10.25
C ARG A 16 7.54 12.41 -11.22
N MET A 17 6.47 11.77 -10.73
CA MET A 17 5.36 11.29 -11.57
C MET A 17 4.37 12.40 -11.95
N LYS A 18 4.51 13.63 -11.40
CA LYS A 18 3.65 14.80 -11.67
C LYS A 18 2.14 14.47 -11.63
N SER A 19 1.73 13.59 -10.72
CA SER A 19 0.34 13.15 -10.57
C SER A 19 -0.27 13.67 -9.26
N LYS A 20 -1.60 13.86 -9.26
CA LYS A 20 -2.37 14.10 -8.04
C LYS A 20 -2.49 12.84 -7.18
N LEU A 21 -2.39 11.67 -7.82
CA LEU A 21 -2.40 10.37 -7.17
C LEU A 21 -1.01 10.07 -6.59
N TYR A 22 -0.96 9.37 -5.46
CA TYR A 22 0.30 8.95 -4.84
C TYR A 22 0.95 7.85 -5.69
N LYS A 23 2.29 7.83 -5.78
CA LYS A 23 3.03 6.81 -6.56
C LYS A 23 2.52 5.39 -6.30
N VAL A 24 2.35 5.04 -5.03
CA VAL A 24 2.00 3.69 -4.57
C VAL A 24 0.55 3.29 -4.90
N LEU A 25 -0.31 4.23 -5.26
CA LEU A 25 -1.69 3.99 -5.64
C LEU A 25 -1.91 3.95 -7.15
N HIS A 26 -0.90 4.27 -7.96
CA HIS A 26 -1.05 4.14 -9.40
C HIS A 26 -1.30 2.69 -9.78
N PRO A 27 -2.28 2.43 -10.67
CA PRO A 27 -2.59 1.07 -11.08
C PRO A 27 -1.47 0.52 -11.97
N VAL A 28 -1.09 -0.72 -11.69
CA VAL A 28 -0.15 -1.55 -12.46
C VAL A 28 -0.82 -2.92 -12.62
N CYS A 29 -1.05 -3.34 -13.87
CA CYS A 29 -1.77 -4.59 -14.18
C CYS A 29 -3.15 -4.70 -13.50
N GLY A 30 -3.90 -3.59 -13.43
CA GLY A 30 -5.23 -3.55 -12.82
C GLY A 30 -5.26 -3.50 -11.29
N LYS A 31 -4.12 -3.48 -10.61
CA LYS A 31 -4.00 -3.36 -9.15
C LYS A 31 -3.11 -2.17 -8.74
N PRO A 32 -3.37 -1.47 -7.62
CA PRO A 32 -2.45 -0.47 -7.09
C PRO A 32 -1.05 -1.03 -6.84
N MET A 33 0.01 -0.26 -7.13
CA MET A 33 1.41 -0.67 -6.96
C MET A 33 1.72 -1.26 -5.55
N VAL A 34 1.15 -0.69 -4.49
CA VAL A 34 1.33 -1.17 -3.11
C VAL A 34 0.73 -2.55 -2.85
N GLU A 35 -0.35 -2.91 -3.56
CA GLU A 35 -1.01 -4.20 -3.37
C GLU A 35 -0.11 -5.35 -3.82
N HIS A 36 0.69 -5.15 -4.87
CA HIS A 36 1.70 -6.13 -5.31
C HIS A 36 2.74 -6.40 -4.21
N VAL A 37 3.21 -5.36 -3.52
CA VAL A 37 4.19 -5.50 -2.43
C VAL A 37 3.57 -6.18 -1.21
N ALA A 38 2.32 -5.82 -0.88
CA ALA A 38 1.59 -6.44 0.23
C ALA A 38 1.28 -7.92 -0.05
N ASP A 39 0.91 -8.27 -1.29
CA ASP A 39 0.68 -9.66 -1.72
C ASP A 39 1.93 -10.52 -1.57
N GLU A 40 3.11 -10.01 -1.95
CA GLU A 40 4.37 -10.73 -1.76
C GLU A 40 4.77 -10.83 -0.28
N ALA A 41 4.58 -9.76 0.49
CA ALA A 41 4.83 -9.81 1.93
C ALA A 41 3.96 -10.89 2.60
N LEU A 42 2.67 -10.94 2.27
CA LEU A 42 1.74 -11.95 2.80
C LEU A 42 2.13 -13.39 2.47
N LYS A 43 2.69 -13.64 1.28
CA LYS A 43 3.20 -14.97 0.90
C LYS A 43 4.36 -15.43 1.78
N LEU A 44 5.15 -14.49 2.30
CA LEU A 44 6.34 -14.75 3.11
C LEU A 44 5.98 -14.91 4.60
N SER A 45 5.11 -15.86 4.94
CA SER A 45 4.89 -16.42 6.30
C SER A 45 4.96 -15.44 7.49
N PHE A 46 4.55 -14.18 7.35
CA PHE A 46 4.55 -13.24 8.48
C PHE A 46 3.31 -13.52 9.33
N SER A 47 3.53 -13.78 10.62
CA SER A 47 2.52 -14.29 11.55
C SER A 47 1.34 -13.34 11.83
N GLN A 48 1.33 -12.14 11.26
CA GLN A 48 0.31 -11.12 11.44
C GLN A 48 0.53 -10.00 10.39
N ALA A 49 0.24 -10.27 9.13
CA ALA A 49 -0.04 -9.18 8.21
C ALA A 49 -1.54 -8.88 8.37
N SER A 50 -1.87 -7.87 9.17
CA SER A 50 -3.24 -7.40 9.28
C SER A 50 -3.71 -6.94 7.90
N ASP A 51 -4.89 -7.41 7.47
CA ASP A 51 -5.52 -7.12 6.16
C ASP A 51 -5.82 -5.63 5.91
N ASP A 52 -5.38 -4.74 6.81
CA ASP A 52 -5.54 -3.29 6.74
C ASP A 52 -5.00 -2.69 5.45
N CYS A 53 -3.91 -3.21 4.89
CA CYS A 53 -3.33 -2.65 3.66
C CYS A 53 -4.28 -2.73 2.46
N ARG A 54 -4.99 -3.86 2.30
CA ARG A 54 -5.98 -4.03 1.21
C ARG A 54 -7.21 -3.18 1.44
N SER A 55 -7.72 -3.14 2.67
CA SER A 55 -8.84 -2.25 3.05
C SER A 55 -8.51 -0.78 2.78
N TRP A 56 -7.29 -0.36 3.14
CA TRP A 56 -6.75 0.99 2.91
C TRP A 56 -6.60 1.35 1.43
N CYS A 57 -6.35 0.37 0.55
CA CYS A 57 -6.34 0.58 -0.90
C CYS A 57 -7.75 0.70 -1.48
N ARG A 58 -8.66 -0.20 -1.09
CA ARG A 58 -10.03 -0.26 -1.63
C ARG A 58 -10.94 0.86 -1.10
N GLY A 59 -10.70 1.36 0.11
CA GLY A 59 -11.53 2.39 0.75
C GLY A 59 -11.29 3.83 0.27
N ARG A 60 -10.37 4.06 -0.67
CA ARG A 60 -9.86 5.42 -0.98
C ARG A 60 -10.35 6.11 -2.24
N GLU A 61 -11.47 5.65 -2.80
CA GLU A 61 -12.23 6.50 -3.72
C GLU A 61 -12.97 7.65 -3.01
N ARG A 62 -13.13 7.62 -1.67
CA ARG A 62 -13.83 8.70 -0.92
C ARG A 62 -12.99 9.50 0.07
N ALA A 63 -11.86 8.97 0.53
CA ALA A 63 -10.95 9.68 1.42
C ALA A 63 -9.72 10.14 0.64
N ALA A 64 -9.91 11.14 -0.23
CA ALA A 64 -8.86 12.10 -0.50
C ALA A 64 -8.27 12.46 0.87
N TRP A 65 -6.99 12.11 1.07
CA TRP A 65 -6.10 12.62 2.12
C TRP A 65 -6.75 13.81 2.81
N ARG A 66 -7.41 13.56 3.95
CA ARG A 66 -8.05 14.61 4.73
C ARG A 66 -6.95 15.64 4.95
N GLN A 67 -7.08 16.75 4.23
CA GLN A 67 -6.03 17.69 3.92
C GLN A 67 -5.45 18.24 5.24
N LYS A 68 -4.11 18.36 5.29
CA LYS A 68 -3.29 18.79 6.44
C LYS A 68 -3.08 17.76 7.54
#